data_AF-W1S4Y9-F1
#
_entry.id   AF-W1S4Y9-F1
#
_cell.length_a   1.000
_cell.length_b   1.000
_cell.length_c   1.000
_cell.angle_alpha   90.00
_cell.angle_beta   90.00
_cell.angle_gamma   90.00
#
_symmetry.space_group_name_H-M   'P 1'
#
loop_
_entity.id
_entity.type
_entity.pdbx_description
1 polymer ?
#
loop_
_entity_poly.entity_id
_entity_poly.type
_entity_poly.pdbx_seq_one_letter_code
_entity_poly.pdbx_strand_id
1 'polypeptide(L)'
;RRLALAAEETGVTALVLRIDAEPVPSAAETRWRVAAAPSAPLPGNAPGQTSFALTLLRRRAGPDGQAWRLMWDRDRGIFGDAGDERHHEEQRSGDGGAALSGAELPLPADRPAADHAARSVGGRK
;
A
#
# COMPACT_ATOMS: atom_id res chain seq x y z
N ARG A 1 -16.37 13.59 2.18
CA ARG A 1 -16.78 13.07 0.86
C ARG A 1 -16.46 14.03 -0.28
N ARG A 2 -16.57 15.36 -0.11
CA ARG A 2 -16.24 16.37 -1.15
C ARG A 2 -14.88 16.14 -1.83
N LEU A 3 -13.82 15.89 -1.05
CA LEU A 3 -12.48 15.64 -1.59
C LEU A 3 -12.40 14.43 -2.53
N ALA A 4 -13.09 13.33 -2.20
CA ALA A 4 -13.10 12.13 -3.04
C ALA A 4 -13.84 12.39 -4.36
N LEU A 5 -14.99 13.07 -4.31
CA LEU A 5 -15.75 13.42 -5.51
C LEU A 5 -14.96 14.35 -6.45
N ALA A 6 -14.31 15.39 -5.90
CA ALA A 6 -13.48 16.29 -6.69
C ALA A 6 -12.28 15.57 -7.32
N ALA A 7 -11.67 14.62 -6.59
CA ALA A 7 -10.58 13.80 -7.09
C ALA A 7 -11.04 12.87 -8.22
N GLU A 8 -12.20 12.23 -8.07
CA GLU A 8 -12.85 11.42 -9.11
C GLU A 8 -13.18 12.24 -10.36
N GLU A 9 -13.78 13.43 -10.21
CA GLU A 9 -14.12 14.32 -11.33
C GLU A 9 -12.89 14.78 -12.13
N THR A 10 -11.75 14.95 -11.46
CA THR A 10 -10.49 15.42 -12.07
C THR A 10 -9.53 14.29 -12.43
N GLY A 11 -9.84 13.04 -12.08
CA GLY A 11 -8.98 11.89 -12.29
C GLY A 11 -7.68 11.89 -11.47
N VAL A 12 -7.59 12.68 -10.39
CA VAL A 12 -6.41 12.73 -9.52
C VAL A 12 -6.57 11.82 -8.30
N THR A 13 -5.47 11.43 -7.68
CA THR A 13 -5.50 10.74 -6.39
C THR A 13 -5.49 11.74 -5.25
N ALA A 14 -6.51 11.70 -4.40
CA ALA A 14 -6.52 12.48 -3.16
C ALA A 14 -6.01 11.65 -1.97
N LEU A 15 -5.05 12.22 -1.24
CA LEU A 15 -4.52 11.65 0.00
C LEU A 15 -4.81 12.59 1.16
N VAL A 16 -5.15 12.02 2.32
CA VAL A 16 -5.32 12.77 3.57
C VAL A 16 -4.39 12.17 4.61
N LEU A 17 -3.39 12.95 5.04
CA LEU A 17 -2.50 12.59 6.13
C LEU A 17 -3.12 13.02 7.46
N ARG A 18 -3.08 12.12 8.45
CA ARG A 18 -3.50 12.40 9.82
C ARG A 18 -2.39 11.92 10.75
N ILE A 19 -1.79 12.85 11.49
CA ILE A 19 -0.73 12.58 12.45
C ILE A 19 -1.38 12.37 13.82
N ASP A 20 -0.94 11.35 14.57
CA ASP A 20 -1.38 11.04 15.94
C ASP A 20 -2.90 11.01 16.13
N ALA A 21 -3.63 10.58 15.11
CA ALA A 21 -5.08 10.60 15.11
C ALA A 21 -5.66 9.19 15.13
N GLU A 22 -6.62 8.98 16.04
CA GLU A 22 -7.34 7.72 16.07
C GLU A 22 -8.11 7.46 14.76
N PRO A 23 -8.20 6.19 14.31
CA PRO A 23 -8.98 5.84 13.14
C PRO A 23 -10.46 6.18 13.34
N VAL A 24 -10.99 7.11 12.55
CA VAL A 24 -12.43 7.46 12.54
C VAL A 24 -13.07 7.05 11.23
N PRO A 25 -14.37 6.68 11.19
CA PRO A 25 -15.09 6.39 9.94
C PRO A 25 -14.92 7.51 8.91
N SER A 26 -14.69 7.15 7.64
CA SER A 26 -14.48 8.10 6.57
C SER A 26 -14.92 7.56 5.21
N ALA A 27 -15.08 8.46 4.24
CA ALA A 27 -15.38 8.12 2.85
C ALA A 27 -14.15 7.69 2.03
N ALA A 28 -13.01 7.40 2.67
CA ALA A 28 -11.81 6.98 1.97
C ALA A 28 -12.00 5.57 1.36
N GLU A 29 -11.43 5.35 0.18
CA GLU A 29 -11.40 4.06 -0.51
C GLU A 29 -10.47 3.06 0.21
N THR A 30 -9.31 3.54 0.64
CA THR A 30 -8.37 2.80 1.48
C THR A 30 -8.03 3.59 2.74
N ARG A 31 -7.70 2.88 3.81
CA ARG A 31 -7.19 3.47 5.05
C ARG A 31 -5.97 2.71 5.51
N TRP A 32 -4.91 3.46 5.74
CA TRP A 32 -3.63 2.93 6.17
C TRP A 32 -3.28 3.46 7.55
N ARG A 33 -2.68 2.60 8.37
CA ARG A 33 -1.87 3.02 9.52
C ARG A 33 -0.41 2.86 9.13
N VAL A 34 0.39 3.87 9.43
CA VAL A 34 1.84 3.86 9.24
C VAL A 34 2.47 4.19 10.58
N ALA A 35 3.44 3.40 11.01
CA ALA A 35 4.20 3.63 12.23
C ALA A 35 5.69 3.40 11.97
N ALA A 36 6.56 4.00 12.79
CA ALA A 36 7.96 3.63 12.82
C ALA A 36 8.09 2.16 13.24
N ALA A 37 8.95 1.41 12.56
CA ALA A 37 9.32 0.05 12.95
C ALA A 37 10.77 0.04 13.47
N PRO A 38 11.08 -0.83 14.45
CA PRO A 38 12.47 -1.04 14.88
C PRO A 38 13.34 -1.50 13.71
N SER A 39 14.59 -1.04 13.67
CA SER A 39 15.60 -1.46 12.72
C SER A 39 16.68 -2.33 13.37
N ALA A 40 17.32 -3.18 12.58
CA ALA A 40 18.45 -3.97 13.06
C ALA A 40 19.69 -3.07 13.22
N PRO A 41 20.40 -3.13 14.36
CA PRO A 41 21.61 -2.34 14.54
C PRO A 41 22.71 -2.79 13.57
N LEU A 42 23.44 -1.82 13.04
CA LEU A 42 24.62 -2.06 12.20
C LEU A 42 25.88 -2.24 13.07
N PRO A 43 27.00 -2.74 12.51
CA PRO A 43 28.25 -2.91 13.24
C PRO A 43 28.67 -1.66 14.01
N GLY A 44 29.17 -1.87 15.23
CA GLY A 44 29.49 -0.76 16.15
C GLY A 44 28.27 -0.17 16.86
N ASN A 45 27.13 -0.88 16.90
CA ASN A 45 25.87 -0.39 17.47
C ASN A 45 25.38 0.90 16.79
N ALA A 46 25.65 1.02 15.50
CA ALA A 46 25.14 2.13 14.71
C ALA A 46 23.63 1.91 14.45
N PRO A 47 22.85 3.00 14.33
CA PRO A 47 21.44 2.91 13.96
C PRO A 47 21.26 2.13 12.64
N GLY A 48 20.27 1.25 12.60
CA GLY A 48 19.86 0.54 11.39
C GLY A 48 19.18 1.44 10.36
N GLN A 49 18.80 0.83 9.23
CA GLN A 49 18.01 1.51 8.20
C GLN A 49 16.65 1.99 8.74
N THR A 50 16.08 3.02 8.11
CA THR A 50 14.77 3.52 8.54
C THR A 50 13.68 2.55 8.09
N SER A 51 12.86 2.08 9.03
CA SER A 51 11.83 1.07 8.76
C SER A 51 10.44 1.55 9.19
N PHE A 52 9.43 1.12 8.46
CA PHE A 52 8.03 1.46 8.68
C PHE A 52 7.17 0.20 8.78
N ALA A 53 6.24 0.19 9.74
CA ALA A 53 5.17 -0.80 9.80
C ALA A 53 3.91 -0.20 9.16
N LEU A 54 3.38 -0.86 8.14
CA LEU A 54 2.17 -0.46 7.46
C LEU A 54 1.06 -1.48 7.73
N THR A 55 -0.16 -0.99 7.95
CA THR A 55 -1.36 -1.84 8.06
C THR A 55 -2.48 -1.24 7.24
N LEU A 56 -3.04 -2.03 6.32
CA LEU A 56 -4.26 -1.68 5.59
C LEU A 56 -5.45 -1.92 6.51
N LEU A 57 -5.92 -0.86 7.17
CA LEU A 57 -7.03 -0.92 8.11
C LEU A 57 -8.39 -1.15 7.44
N ARG A 58 -8.53 -0.70 6.19
CA ARG A 58 -9.78 -0.84 5.42
C ARG A 58 -9.51 -0.67 3.93
N ARG A 59 -10.20 -1.46 3.12
CA ARG A 59 -10.37 -1.25 1.67
C ARG A 59 -11.84 -1.44 1.30
N ARG A 60 -12.46 -0.49 0.59
CA ARG A 60 -13.89 -0.59 0.23
C ARG A 60 -14.20 -1.72 -0.75
N ALA A 61 -13.30 -1.94 -1.71
CA ALA A 61 -13.49 -2.89 -2.80
C ALA A 61 -12.57 -4.11 -2.70
N GLY A 62 -12.37 -4.67 -1.51
CA GLY A 62 -11.50 -5.84 -1.37
C GLY A 62 -11.08 -6.16 0.06
N PRO A 63 -10.11 -7.08 0.21
CA PRO A 63 -9.59 -7.47 1.51
C PRO A 63 -8.85 -6.33 2.20
N ASP A 64 -8.89 -6.36 3.53
CA ASP A 64 -8.15 -5.50 4.44
C ASP A 64 -7.51 -6.33 5.56
N GLY A 65 -6.79 -5.67 6.48
CA GLY A 65 -6.07 -6.30 7.58
C GLY A 65 -4.63 -6.73 7.25
N GLN A 66 -4.19 -6.54 6.01
CA GLN A 66 -2.81 -6.86 5.61
C GLN A 66 -1.82 -5.92 6.30
N ALA A 67 -0.65 -6.46 6.63
CA ALA A 67 0.44 -5.72 7.24
C ALA A 67 1.76 -5.98 6.51
N TRP A 68 2.59 -4.95 6.44
CA TRP A 68 3.90 -4.98 5.78
C TRP A 68 4.93 -4.27 6.64
N ARG A 69 6.20 -4.64 6.43
CA ARG A 69 7.34 -3.87 6.89
C ARG A 69 8.07 -3.34 5.66
N LEU A 70 8.17 -2.01 5.57
CA LEU A 70 8.91 -1.35 4.50
C LEU A 70 10.20 -0.76 5.06
N MET A 71 11.23 -0.82 4.25
CA MET A 71 12.52 -0.23 4.56
C MET A 71 12.84 0.89 3.59
N TRP A 72 13.49 1.93 4.10
CA TRP A 72 13.92 3.06 3.30
C TRP A 72 15.42 3.02 3.04
N ASP A 73 15.78 2.78 1.78
CA ASP A 73 17.12 2.99 1.27
C ASP A 73 17.29 4.48 0.95
N ARG A 74 17.98 5.19 1.84
CA ARG A 74 18.24 6.63 1.68
C ARG A 74 19.10 6.95 0.47
N ASP A 75 20.05 6.09 0.13
CA ASP A 75 21.03 6.36 -0.93
C ASP A 75 20.39 6.20 -2.30
N ARG A 76 19.48 5.25 -2.44
CA ARG A 76 18.74 4.99 -3.69
C ARG A 76 17.41 5.75 -3.76
N GLY A 77 16.88 6.22 -2.64
CA GLY A 77 15.61 6.91 -2.59
C GLY A 77 14.40 6.01 -2.87
N ILE A 78 14.48 4.73 -2.50
CA ILE A 78 13.45 3.71 -2.77
C ILE A 78 13.02 2.99 -1.50
N PHE A 79 11.80 2.44 -1.51
CA PHE A 79 11.35 1.52 -0.49
C PHE A 79 11.64 0.07 -0.89
N GLY A 80 12.32 -0.67 -0.02
CA GLY A 80 12.50 -2.11 -0.10
C GLY A 80 11.60 -2.85 0.88
N ASP A 81 11.51 -4.18 0.73
CA ASP A 81 10.96 -5.05 1.75
C ASP A 81 12.02 -5.34 2.82
N ALA A 82 11.61 -5.65 4.04
CA ALA A 82 12.52 -6.07 5.11
C ALA A 82 13.35 -7.33 4.77
N GLY A 83 12.94 -8.10 3.76
CA GLY A 83 13.74 -9.20 3.22
C GLY A 83 15.00 -8.79 2.45
N ASP A 84 15.08 -7.53 2.01
CA ASP A 84 16.15 -7.01 1.12
C ASP A 84 17.43 -6.63 1.89
N GLU A 85 17.37 -6.53 3.24
CA GLU A 85 18.55 -6.33 4.11
C GLU A 85 19.61 -7.41 3.95
N ARG A 86 19.21 -8.64 3.57
CA ARG A 86 20.12 -9.78 3.50
C ARG A 86 21.08 -9.74 2.31
N HIS A 87 21.03 -8.72 1.45
CA HIS A 87 21.76 -8.69 0.18
C HIS A 87 22.89 -7.64 0.09
N HIS A 88 23.31 -7.05 1.22
CA HIS A 88 24.48 -6.15 1.27
C HIS A 88 25.69 -6.71 2.03
N GLU A 89 25.67 -7.99 2.40
CA GLU A 89 26.85 -8.72 2.91
C GLU A 89 27.35 -9.70 1.83
N GLU A 90 28.46 -9.28 1.19
CA GLU A 90 29.49 -10.07 0.52
C GLU A 90 29.09 -11.41 -0.15
N GLN A 91 29.18 -11.42 -1.48
CA GLN A 91 29.40 -12.62 -2.27
C GLN A 91 30.68 -13.34 -1.81
N ARG A 92 30.52 -14.29 -0.88
CA ARG A 92 31.42 -15.43 -0.68
C ARG A 92 30.61 -16.68 -0.34
N SER A 93 30.31 -17.42 -1.42
CA SER A 93 30.16 -18.89 -1.50
C SER A 93 29.49 -19.62 -0.33
N GLY A 94 28.26 -20.12 -0.53
CA GLY A 94 27.70 -21.19 0.29
C GLY A 94 26.22 -21.47 0.01
N ASP A 95 25.95 -22.69 -0.40
CA ASP A 95 24.67 -23.30 -0.76
C ASP A 95 23.59 -23.29 0.35
N GLY A 96 22.32 -23.21 -0.07
CA GLY A 96 21.16 -23.76 0.66
C GLY A 96 20.35 -22.82 1.57
N GLY A 97 19.18 -22.36 1.10
CA GLY A 97 18.17 -21.79 2.01
C GLY A 97 16.96 -21.10 1.40
N ALA A 98 16.10 -21.86 0.71
CA ALA A 98 14.67 -21.59 0.42
C ALA A 98 14.22 -20.12 0.27
N ALA A 99 14.12 -19.67 -0.98
CA ALA A 99 13.27 -18.54 -1.34
C ALA A 99 11.81 -18.88 -1.01
N LEU A 100 11.20 -18.20 -0.04
CA LEU A 100 9.77 -18.31 0.18
C LEU A 100 9.05 -17.62 -0.99
N SER A 101 8.50 -18.51 -1.82
CA SER A 101 7.71 -18.33 -3.02
C SER A 101 6.89 -17.04 -3.07
N GLY A 102 7.06 -16.31 -4.18
CA GLY A 102 6.12 -15.30 -4.63
C GLY A 102 4.72 -15.89 -4.71
N ALA A 103 3.79 -15.28 -3.98
CA ALA A 103 2.37 -15.39 -4.30
C ALA A 103 2.06 -14.32 -5.33
N GLU A 104 2.38 -14.59 -6.60
CA GLU A 104 1.66 -13.96 -7.70
C GLU A 104 0.19 -14.39 -7.57
N LEU A 105 -0.69 -13.44 -7.23
CA LEU A 105 -2.12 -13.67 -7.36
C LEU A 105 -2.60 -13.11 -8.70
N PRO A 106 -3.42 -13.87 -9.45
CA PRO A 106 -3.88 -13.49 -10.78
C PRO A 106 -4.71 -12.21 -10.73
N LEU A 107 -4.42 -11.30 -11.66
CA LEU A 107 -5.28 -10.16 -11.98
C LEU A 107 -6.61 -10.69 -12.53
N PRO A 108 -7.77 -10.38 -11.93
CA PRO A 108 -9.04 -10.65 -12.58
C PRO A 108 -9.15 -9.76 -13.82
N ALA A 109 -9.33 -10.42 -14.97
CA ALA A 109 -9.62 -9.83 -16.25
C ALA A 109 -10.92 -8.99 -16.21
N ASP A 110 -10.93 -8.00 -17.10
CA ASP A 110 -12.00 -7.06 -17.46
C ASP A 110 -13.42 -7.41 -17.00
N ARG A 111 -14.09 -6.39 -16.44
CA ARG A 111 -15.55 -6.33 -16.41
C ARG A 111 -16.00 -5.10 -17.20
N PRO A 112 -16.85 -5.24 -18.24
CA PRO A 112 -17.21 -4.14 -19.11
C PRO A 112 -18.04 -3.09 -18.37
N ALA A 113 -17.83 -1.84 -18.78
CA ALA A 113 -18.57 -0.66 -18.36
C ALA A 113 -20.08 -0.87 -18.51
N ALA A 114 -20.82 -0.61 -17.43
CA ALA A 114 -22.27 -0.52 -17.49
C ALA A 114 -22.65 0.72 -18.32
N ASP A 115 -23.36 0.47 -19.40
CA ASP A 115 -23.88 1.45 -20.33
C ASP A 115 -24.86 2.40 -19.64
N HIS A 116 -24.59 3.70 -19.78
CA HIS A 116 -25.45 4.77 -19.32
C HIS A 116 -26.41 5.12 -20.46
N ALA A 117 -27.67 4.69 -20.36
CA ALA A 117 -28.73 5.23 -21.21
C ALA A 117 -29.91 5.71 -20.35
N ALA A 118 -29.84 6.98 -19.95
CA ALA A 118 -31.01 7.75 -19.58
C ALA A 118 -31.80 8.10 -20.86
N ARG A 119 -33.10 7.78 -20.90
CA ARG A 119 -34.08 8.61 -21.61
C ARG A 119 -35.40 8.66 -20.86
N SER A 120 -35.67 9.87 -20.37
CA SER A 120 -36.97 10.40 -20.02
C SER A 120 -37.91 10.52 -21.23
N VAL A 121 -39.20 10.64 -20.92
CA VAL A 121 -40.27 11.40 -21.61
C VAL A 121 -41.46 10.57 -22.11
N GLY A 122 -42.63 10.90 -21.53
CA GLY A 122 -43.82 11.22 -22.33
C GLY A 122 -44.91 10.16 -22.44
N GLY A 123 -46.03 10.38 -21.74
CA GLY A 123 -47.24 9.59 -21.92
C GLY A 123 -48.14 10.02 -23.09
N ARG A 124 -49.17 9.20 -23.34
CA ARG A 124 -50.60 9.60 -23.37
C ARG A 124 -51.48 8.36 -23.61
N LYS A 125 -52.63 8.37 -22.95
CA LYS A 125 -53.83 7.64 -23.38
C LYS A 125 -54.46 8.36 -24.56
#